data_AF-A0A0D0A6T1-F1
#
_entry.id   AF-A0A0D0A6T1-F1
#
_cell.length_a   1.000
_cell.length_b   1.000
_cell.length_c   1.000
_cell.angle_alpha   90.00
_cell.angle_beta   90.00
_cell.angle_gamma   90.00
#
_symmetry.space_group_name_H-M   'P 1'
#
loop_
_entity.id
_entity.type
_entity.pdbx_description
1 polymer ?
#
loop_
_entity_poly.entity_id
_entity_poly.type
_entity_poly.pdbx_seq_one_letter_code
_entity_poly.pdbx_strand_id
1 'polypeptide(L)'
;MVYGKVAFRHLLLSSRSRKIIFNGCVDYAIGRAFLSLDPNSPLVLASTKVGSIVERAVPGPQLLIYLASIRQSREARGRTDIAVYGVASNGFQWKFVMITHPGFIKVSAPFSTAFLDDTKIILDCLAFMVAAAALMLPTSGIGEHAAGGQWDIDDPSLHIGRNTESDDGTE
;
A
#
# COMPACT_ATOMS: atom_id res chain seq x y z
N MET A 1 -5.53 -11.60 2.44
CA MET A 1 -6.41 -11.56 1.26
C MET A 1 -5.68 -10.81 0.16
N VAL A 2 -5.65 -11.36 -1.06
CA VAL A 2 -5.16 -10.64 -2.24
C VAL A 2 -6.34 -9.91 -2.85
N TYR A 3 -6.20 -8.61 -3.02
CA TYR A 3 -7.12 -7.75 -3.75
C TYR A 3 -6.51 -7.54 -5.12
N GLY A 4 -7.33 -7.63 -6.17
CA GLY A 4 -6.94 -7.24 -7.52
C GLY A 4 -6.74 -5.73 -7.61
N LYS A 5 -7.16 -5.13 -8.72
CA LYS A 5 -7.04 -3.69 -8.94
C LYS A 5 -7.71 -2.89 -7.81
N VAL A 6 -6.92 -2.12 -7.06
CA VAL A 6 -7.38 -1.30 -5.94
C VAL A 6 -7.25 0.18 -6.30
N ALA A 7 -8.37 0.88 -6.38
CA ALA A 7 -8.37 2.33 -6.46
C ALA A 7 -8.28 2.94 -5.05
N PHE A 8 -7.56 4.05 -4.93
CA PHE A 8 -7.57 4.82 -3.70
C PHE A 8 -7.52 6.32 -3.96
N ARG A 9 -8.07 7.08 -3.02
CA ARG A 9 -8.02 8.54 -2.96
C ARG A 9 -7.28 8.95 -1.70
N HIS A 10 -6.30 9.84 -1.81
CA HIS A 10 -5.52 10.32 -0.67
C HIS A 10 -5.35 11.84 -0.74
N LEU A 11 -5.55 12.51 0.39
CA LEU A 11 -5.33 13.96 0.49
C LEU A 11 -3.88 14.24 0.91
N LEU A 12 -3.12 14.84 0.00
CA LEU A 12 -1.78 15.34 0.29
C LEU A 12 -1.88 16.78 0.80
N LEU A 13 -1.36 17.00 2.01
CA LEU A 13 -1.16 18.33 2.57
C LEU A 13 0.14 18.93 2.01
N SER A 14 0.02 19.96 1.16
CA SER A 14 1.17 20.71 0.65
C SER A 14 1.61 21.77 1.67
N SER A 15 2.92 22.04 1.74
CA SER A 15 3.50 23.12 2.56
C SER A 15 2.96 24.52 2.22
N ARG A 16 2.33 24.70 1.05
CA ARG A 16 1.69 25.95 0.61
C ARG A 16 0.20 26.02 0.96
N SER A 17 -0.27 25.24 1.93
CA SER A 17 -1.67 25.14 2.35
C SER A 17 -2.65 24.73 1.23
N ARG A 18 -2.14 24.15 0.12
CA ARG A 18 -2.97 23.60 -0.94
C ARG A 18 -3.30 22.16 -0.61
N LYS A 19 -4.61 21.87 -0.53
CA LYS A 19 -5.16 20.52 -0.51
C LYS A 19 -4.99 19.91 -1.91
N ILE A 20 -4.12 18.90 -2.04
CA ILE A 20 -3.95 18.16 -3.31
C ILE A 20 -4.60 16.80 -3.12
N ILE A 21 -5.60 16.48 -3.96
CA ILE A 21 -6.21 15.15 -3.97
C ILE A 21 -5.45 14.30 -4.97
N PHE A 22 -4.90 13.19 -4.49
CA PHE A 22 -4.25 12.19 -5.30
C PHE A 22 -5.18 10.99 -5.49
N ASN A 23 -5.48 10.65 -6.75
CA ASN A 23 -6.23 9.45 -7.10
C ASN A 23 -5.23 8.45 -7.68
N GLY A 24 -5.10 7.31 -7.04
CA GLY A 24 -4.20 6.22 -7.41
C GLY A 24 -4.96 4.95 -7.73
N CYS A 25 -4.33 4.09 -8.52
CA CYS A 25 -4.79 2.73 -8.75
C CYS A 25 -3.60 1.77 -8.69
N VAL A 26 -3.70 0.76 -7.84
CA VAL A 26 -2.67 -0.26 -7.63
C VAL A 26 -3.12 -1.53 -8.34
N ASP A 27 -2.19 -2.20 -9.02
CA ASP A 27 -2.46 -3.44 -9.74
C ASP A 27 -2.91 -4.55 -8.79
N TYR A 28 -2.20 -4.69 -7.67
CA TYR A 28 -2.51 -5.65 -6.63
C TYR A 28 -2.25 -5.06 -5.24
N ALA A 29 -3.14 -5.33 -4.30
CA ALA A 29 -2.92 -5.03 -2.90
C ALA A 29 -3.08 -6.31 -2.07
N ILE A 30 -2.24 -6.48 -1.06
CA ILE A 30 -2.42 -7.52 -0.06
C ILE A 30 -2.82 -6.82 1.24
N GLY A 31 -4.00 -7.19 1.72
CA GLY A 31 -4.57 -6.67 2.94
C GLY A 31 -5.09 -7.80 3.82
N ARG A 32 -5.55 -7.43 5.02
CA ARG A 32 -6.16 -8.39 5.95
C ARG A 32 -7.58 -8.69 5.51
N ALA A 33 -7.94 -9.97 5.48
CA ALA A 33 -9.35 -10.35 5.57
C ALA A 33 -9.73 -10.21 7.04
N PHE A 34 -10.34 -9.09 7.43
CA PHE A 34 -11.06 -9.08 8.69
C PHE A 34 -12.44 -9.70 8.45
N LEU A 35 -12.86 -10.61 9.34
CA LEU A 35 -14.25 -11.07 9.48
C LEU A 35 -15.16 -9.97 10.07
N SER A 36 -14.59 -8.80 10.38
CA SER A 36 -15.28 -7.60 10.85
C SER A 36 -14.95 -6.44 9.90
N LEU A 37 -15.97 -5.65 9.57
CA LEU A 37 -16.05 -4.61 8.54
C LEU A 37 -15.09 -3.40 8.71
N ASP A 38 -13.79 -3.61 8.93
CA ASP A 38 -12.81 -2.51 8.81
C ASP A 38 -11.91 -2.69 7.57
N PRO A 39 -12.35 -2.20 6.39
CA PRO A 39 -11.63 -2.34 5.12
C PRO A 39 -10.36 -1.48 4.99
N ASN A 40 -9.98 -0.72 6.03
CA ASN A 40 -9.14 0.47 5.87
C ASN A 40 -7.64 0.30 6.13
N SER A 41 -7.03 -0.85 5.83
CA SER A 41 -5.56 -0.94 5.85
C SER A 41 -5.00 -1.99 4.90
N PRO A 42 -4.74 -1.62 3.63
CA PRO A 42 -3.87 -2.41 2.79
C PRO A 42 -2.47 -2.35 3.42
N LEU A 43 -1.79 -3.47 3.36
CA LEU A 43 -0.59 -3.69 4.15
C LEU A 43 0.65 -3.88 3.30
N VAL A 44 0.45 -4.43 2.10
CA VAL A 44 1.47 -4.52 1.07
C VAL A 44 0.84 -4.08 -0.24
N LEU A 45 1.51 -3.17 -0.95
CA LEU A 45 1.13 -2.80 -2.30
C LEU A 45 2.10 -3.42 -3.29
N ALA A 46 1.57 -4.11 -4.30
CA ALA A 46 2.37 -4.61 -5.41
C ALA A 46 2.00 -3.81 -6.66
N SER A 47 2.98 -3.12 -7.23
CA SER A 47 2.85 -2.50 -8.54
C SER A 47 3.59 -3.35 -9.56
N THR A 48 2.87 -3.72 -10.60
CA THR A 48 3.42 -4.46 -11.72
C THR A 48 3.60 -3.52 -12.90
N LYS A 49 4.83 -3.32 -13.35
CA LYS A 49 5.09 -2.58 -14.59
C LYS A 49 5.20 -3.55 -15.74
N VAL A 50 4.21 -3.55 -16.61
CA VAL A 50 4.29 -4.23 -17.90
C VAL A 50 5.15 -3.38 -18.84
N GLY A 51 6.26 -3.93 -19.32
CA GLY A 51 6.97 -3.41 -20.51
C GLY A 51 8.16 -2.46 -20.30
N SER A 52 8.67 -2.25 -19.08
CA SER A 52 9.90 -1.46 -18.91
C SER A 52 10.92 -2.14 -18.00
N ILE A 53 12.18 -2.09 -18.40
CA ILE A 53 13.38 -2.54 -17.69
C ILE A 53 13.31 -2.08 -16.22
N VAL A 54 13.20 -3.04 -15.27
CA VAL A 54 13.17 -2.77 -13.82
C VAL A 54 14.56 -2.34 -13.31
N GLU A 55 15.59 -2.38 -14.16
CA GLU A 55 16.99 -2.08 -13.81
C GLU A 55 17.24 -0.65 -13.33
N ARG A 56 16.48 0.37 -13.77
CA ARG A 56 16.73 1.73 -13.26
C ARG A 56 16.47 1.77 -11.75
N ALA A 57 17.49 2.26 -11.03
CA ALA A 57 17.80 2.03 -9.62
C ALA A 57 16.73 2.42 -8.59
N VAL A 58 15.61 3.01 -9.01
CA VAL A 58 14.59 3.53 -8.10
C VAL A 58 13.26 2.85 -8.42
N PRO A 59 12.53 2.35 -7.41
CA PRO A 59 11.14 1.93 -7.60
C PRO A 59 10.37 3.03 -8.29
N GLY A 60 9.44 2.69 -9.18
CA GLY A 60 8.69 3.70 -9.94
C GLY A 60 8.11 4.77 -8.99
N PRO A 61 8.15 6.07 -9.35
CA PRO A 61 7.70 7.17 -8.48
C PRO A 61 6.28 6.95 -7.99
N GLN A 62 5.44 6.29 -8.80
CA GLN A 62 4.09 5.87 -8.45
C GLN A 62 4.04 4.98 -7.19
N LEU A 63 4.87 3.93 -7.10
CA LEU A 63 4.91 3.06 -5.92
C LEU A 63 5.33 3.83 -4.66
N LEU A 64 6.32 4.72 -4.78
CA LEU A 64 6.76 5.54 -3.65
C LEU A 64 5.67 6.48 -3.15
N ILE A 65 4.93 7.13 -4.05
CA ILE A 65 3.79 7.98 -3.70
C ILE A 65 2.72 7.16 -2.97
N TYR A 66 2.47 5.94 -3.43
CA TYR A 66 1.48 5.05 -2.80
C TYR A 66 1.89 4.68 -1.38
N LEU A 67 3.14 4.25 -1.19
CA LEU A 67 3.66 3.92 0.13
C LEU A 67 3.67 5.15 1.06
N ALA A 68 4.11 6.31 0.57
CA ALA A 68 4.12 7.54 1.35
C ALA A 68 2.70 7.95 1.80
N SER A 69 1.71 7.80 0.91
CA SER A 69 0.30 8.08 1.22
C SER A 69 -0.23 7.16 2.33
N ILE A 70 0.03 5.86 2.24
CA ILE A 70 -0.35 4.90 3.30
C ILE A 70 0.33 5.26 4.62
N ARG A 71 1.64 5.53 4.60
CA ARG A 71 2.39 5.88 5.82
C ARG A 71 1.80 7.14 6.46
N GLN A 72 1.59 8.20 5.69
CA GLN A 72 1.00 9.45 6.18
C GLN A 72 -0.39 9.21 6.77
N SER A 73 -1.22 8.37 6.12
CA SER A 73 -2.53 8.01 6.64
C SER A 73 -2.45 7.27 7.98
N ARG A 74 -1.49 6.35 8.15
CA ARG A 74 -1.26 5.65 9.42
C ARG A 74 -0.75 6.59 10.52
N GLU A 75 0.14 7.51 10.17
CA GLU A 75 0.68 8.54 11.05
C GLU A 75 -0.42 9.50 11.54
N ALA A 76 -1.28 9.98 10.62
CA ALA A 76 -2.42 10.83 10.97
C ALA A 76 -3.44 10.15 11.90
N ARG A 77 -3.53 8.82 11.85
CA ARG A 77 -4.39 7.99 12.72
C ARG A 77 -3.72 7.60 14.04
N GLY A 78 -2.53 8.13 14.35
CA GLY A 78 -1.80 7.83 15.58
C GLY A 78 -1.37 6.37 15.71
N ARG A 79 -1.22 5.64 14.59
CA ARG A 79 -0.75 4.24 14.66
C ARG A 79 0.72 4.25 15.07
N THR A 80 1.07 3.38 16.01
CA THR A 80 2.48 3.13 16.37
C THR A 80 3.24 2.45 15.24
N ASP A 81 2.52 1.67 14.43
CA ASP A 81 3.06 1.01 13.26
C ASP A 81 2.73 1.73 11.94
N ILE A 82 3.73 2.47 11.46
CA ILE A 82 3.65 3.27 10.23
C ILE A 82 4.62 2.76 9.15
N ALA A 83 5.32 1.65 9.38
CA ALA A 83 6.18 1.07 8.36
C ALA A 83 5.33 0.46 7.23
N VAL A 84 5.69 0.77 5.98
CA VAL A 84 4.96 0.33 4.79
C VAL A 84 5.88 -0.39 3.83
N TYR A 85 5.33 -1.39 3.15
CA TYR A 85 6.06 -2.30 2.27
C TYR A 85 5.44 -2.29 0.88
N GLY A 86 6.29 -2.33 -0.13
CA GLY A 86 5.87 -2.42 -1.51
C GLY A 86 6.80 -3.24 -2.37
N VAL A 87 6.26 -3.66 -3.51
CA VAL A 87 6.98 -4.46 -4.50
C VAL A 87 6.85 -3.80 -5.86
N ALA A 88 7.96 -3.67 -6.57
CA ALA A 88 8.01 -3.36 -7.98
C ALA A 88 8.46 -4.61 -8.74
N SER A 89 7.62 -5.10 -9.66
CA SER A 89 7.95 -6.27 -10.48
C SER A 89 7.45 -6.14 -11.91
N ASN A 90 8.12 -6.84 -12.84
CA ASN A 90 7.63 -7.09 -14.20
C ASN A 90 7.32 -8.58 -14.44
N GLY A 91 7.19 -9.37 -13.37
CA GLY A 91 7.05 -10.82 -13.40
C GLY A 91 8.38 -11.58 -13.34
N PHE A 92 9.45 -11.02 -13.90
CA PHE A 92 10.77 -11.67 -13.95
C PHE A 92 11.78 -11.04 -12.99
N GLN A 93 11.78 -9.71 -12.89
CA GLN A 93 12.64 -8.92 -12.00
C GLN A 93 11.81 -8.34 -10.86
N TRP A 94 12.39 -8.35 -9.66
CA TRP A 94 11.72 -7.96 -8.42
C TRP A 94 12.58 -7.00 -7.63
N LYS A 95 11.99 -5.91 -7.15
CA LYS A 95 12.57 -4.98 -6.17
C LYS A 95 11.60 -4.77 -5.02
N PHE A 96 12.12 -4.87 -3.80
CA PHE A 96 11.36 -4.64 -2.58
C PHE A 96 11.66 -3.25 -2.03
N VAL A 97 10.62 -2.61 -1.51
CA VAL A 97 10.66 -1.24 -1.01
C VAL A 97 10.03 -1.21 0.36
N MET A 98 10.65 -0.49 1.27
CA MET A 98 10.10 -0.21 2.59
C MET A 98 10.26 1.28 2.87
N ILE A 99 9.21 1.91 3.41
CA ILE A 99 9.36 3.15 4.17
C ILE A 99 9.28 2.77 5.64
N THR A 100 10.39 2.95 6.34
CA THR A 100 10.53 2.63 7.77
C THR A 100 9.68 3.55 8.65
N HIS A 101 9.51 3.23 9.94
CA HIS A 101 8.79 4.10 10.88
C HIS A 101 9.32 5.55 10.87
N PRO A 102 10.65 5.81 10.92
CA PRO A 102 11.16 7.18 10.86
C PRO A 102 11.01 7.88 9.50
N GLY A 103 10.54 7.18 8.46
CA GLY A 103 10.37 7.74 7.12
C GLY A 103 11.52 7.47 6.15
N PHE A 104 12.56 6.72 6.55
CA PHE A 104 13.63 6.33 5.63
C PHE A 104 13.13 5.34 4.59
N ILE A 105 13.49 5.57 3.33
CA ILE A 105 13.21 4.69 2.21
C ILE A 105 14.36 3.68 2.09
N LYS A 106 14.02 2.39 2.13
CA LYS A 106 14.94 1.28 1.87
C LYS A 106 14.50 0.57 0.61
N VAL A 107 15.46 0.27 -0.26
CA VAL A 107 15.24 -0.43 -1.53
C VAL A 107 16.21 -1.61 -1.58
N SER A 108 15.71 -2.80 -1.95
CA SER A 108 16.56 -3.97 -2.13
C SER A 108 17.40 -3.89 -3.41
N ALA A 109 18.42 -4.74 -3.51
CA ALA A 109 18.96 -5.12 -4.81
C ALA A 109 17.86 -5.75 -5.69
N PRO A 110 17.98 -5.70 -7.03
CA PRO A 110 17.08 -6.43 -7.91
C PRO A 110 17.31 -7.95 -7.76
N PHE A 111 16.22 -8.70 -7.74
CA PHE A 111 16.21 -10.16 -7.80
C PHE A 111 15.61 -10.62 -9.12
N SER A 112 16.06 -11.77 -9.63
CA SER A 112 15.57 -12.34 -10.89
C SER A 112 15.04 -13.75 -10.69
N THR A 113 13.83 -14.03 -11.18
CA THR A 113 13.27 -15.39 -11.20
C THR A 113 14.01 -16.33 -12.15
N ALA A 114 14.96 -15.81 -12.95
CA ALA A 114 15.85 -16.64 -13.75
C ALA A 114 16.84 -17.46 -12.91
N PHE A 115 17.08 -17.06 -11.65
CA PHE A 115 17.94 -17.78 -10.71
C PHE A 115 17.10 -18.41 -9.59
N LEU A 116 17.36 -19.68 -9.29
CA LEU A 116 16.61 -20.43 -8.29
C LEU A 116 16.78 -19.84 -6.88
N ASP A 117 18.01 -19.43 -6.55
CA ASP A 117 18.33 -18.84 -5.24
C ASP A 117 17.59 -17.51 -5.04
N ASP A 118 17.58 -16.64 -6.06
CA ASP A 118 16.80 -15.39 -6.05
C ASP A 118 15.30 -15.67 -5.92
N THR A 119 14.79 -16.71 -6.58
CA THR A 119 13.38 -17.09 -6.49
C THR A 119 13.00 -17.43 -5.05
N LYS A 120 13.84 -18.17 -4.34
CA LYS A 120 13.62 -18.46 -2.92
C LYS A 120 13.63 -17.17 -2.09
N ILE A 121 14.58 -16.27 -2.32
CA ILE A 121 14.65 -14.98 -1.62
C ILE A 121 13.40 -14.13 -1.90
N ILE A 122 12.93 -14.08 -3.13
CA ILE A 122 11.69 -13.38 -3.52
C ILE A 122 10.51 -13.91 -2.71
N LEU A 123 10.34 -15.23 -2.65
CA LEU A 123 9.26 -15.87 -1.89
C LEU A 123 9.38 -15.60 -0.38
N ASP A 124 10.59 -15.66 0.18
CA ASP A 124 10.84 -15.36 1.59
C ASP A 124 10.54 -13.89 1.91
N CYS A 125 10.91 -12.95 1.04
CA CYS A 125 10.56 -11.54 1.17
C CYS A 125 9.05 -11.31 1.11
N LEU A 126 8.35 -11.95 0.18
CA LEU A 126 6.89 -11.88 0.08
C LEU A 126 6.23 -12.43 1.35
N ALA A 127 6.66 -13.61 1.82
CA ALA A 127 6.17 -14.21 3.05
C ALA A 127 6.44 -13.31 4.27
N PHE A 128 7.63 -12.73 4.37
CA PHE A 128 7.98 -11.78 5.43
C PHE A 128 7.06 -10.56 5.41
N MET A 129 6.82 -9.94 4.26
CA MET A 129 5.94 -8.77 4.19
C MET A 129 4.50 -9.12 4.58
N VAL A 130 4.01 -10.30 4.21
CA VAL A 130 2.68 -10.78 4.64
C VAL A 130 2.64 -11.06 6.15
N ALA A 131 3.71 -11.62 6.72
CA ALA A 131 3.80 -11.88 8.16
C ALA A 131 3.92 -10.58 8.97
N ALA A 132 4.85 -9.69 8.58
CA ALA A 132 4.97 -8.35 9.14
C ALA A 132 3.64 -7.62 9.06
N ALA A 133 2.95 -7.75 7.92
CA ALA A 133 1.63 -7.21 7.74
C ALA A 133 0.59 -7.75 8.71
N ALA A 134 0.58 -9.05 8.98
CA ALA A 134 -0.34 -9.66 9.94
C ALA A 134 -0.10 -9.14 11.37
N LEU A 135 1.15 -8.88 11.75
CA LEU A 135 1.54 -8.47 13.10
C LEU A 135 1.19 -7.03 13.46
N MET A 136 0.96 -6.14 12.50
CA MET A 136 0.67 -4.70 12.74
C MET A 136 -0.75 -4.46 13.32
N LEU A 137 -1.14 -5.13 14.40
CA LEU A 137 -2.49 -5.06 14.96
C LEU A 137 -2.92 -3.61 15.22
N PRO A 138 -4.20 -3.26 15.07
CA PRO A 138 -4.69 -2.02 15.68
C PRO A 138 -4.34 -2.12 17.17
N THR A 139 -3.55 -1.18 17.69
CA THR A 139 -3.40 -1.05 19.14
C THR A 139 -4.75 -0.62 19.68
N SER A 140 -5.49 -1.59 20.21
CA SER A 140 -6.70 -1.33 20.98
C SER A 140 -6.28 -0.55 22.24
N GLY A 141 -6.63 0.74 22.31
CA GLY A 141 -6.41 1.62 23.46
C GLY A 141 -5.52 2.83 23.10
N ILE A 142 -5.83 4.07 23.47
CA ILE A 142 -6.69 4.61 24.52
C ILE A 142 -7.26 5.95 24.01
N GLY A 143 -8.58 6.11 24.06
CA GLY A 143 -9.26 7.35 23.71
C GLY A 143 -10.73 7.13 23.44
N GLU A 144 -11.51 6.84 24.50
CA GLU A 144 -12.92 7.22 24.53
C GLU A 144 -13.01 8.75 24.40
N HIS A 145 -13.00 9.24 23.18
CA HIS A 145 -13.75 10.45 22.85
C HIS A 145 -14.95 10.02 22.02
N ALA A 146 -16.02 9.72 22.76
CA ALA A 146 -17.36 9.69 22.24
C ALA A 146 -17.67 11.03 21.52
N ALA A 147 -18.19 10.94 20.32
CA ALA A 147 -19.41 11.62 19.88
C ALA A 147 -19.62 11.36 18.38
N GLY A 148 -20.87 11.19 17.96
CA GLY A 148 -21.27 10.91 16.58
C GLY A 148 -20.79 11.94 15.57
N GLY A 149 -19.58 11.72 15.05
CA GLY A 149 -19.02 12.43 13.91
C GLY A 149 -19.61 11.86 12.64
N GLN A 150 -20.54 12.61 12.05
CA GLN A 150 -20.77 12.62 10.62
C GLN A 150 -19.44 12.40 9.90
N TRP A 151 -19.37 11.37 9.04
CA TRP A 151 -18.20 11.08 8.21
C TRP A 151 -17.82 12.34 7.45
N ASP A 152 -16.83 13.05 7.99
CA ASP A 152 -16.42 14.33 7.45
C ASP A 152 -15.78 14.03 6.10
N ILE A 153 -16.33 14.64 5.05
CA ILE A 153 -15.80 14.55 3.67
C ILE A 153 -14.35 15.10 3.62
N ASP A 154 -13.90 15.74 4.70
CA ASP A 154 -12.54 16.20 4.97
C ASP A 154 -11.61 15.16 5.64
N ASP A 155 -12.04 13.92 5.95
CA ASP A 155 -11.11 12.85 6.39
C ASP A 155 -10.15 12.51 5.22
N PRO A 156 -8.83 12.73 5.34
CA PRO A 156 -7.83 12.41 4.32
C PRO A 156 -7.68 10.90 4.03
N SER A 157 -8.60 10.07 4.53
CA SER A 157 -8.56 8.62 4.48
C SER A 157 -8.37 8.04 3.08
N LEU A 158 -7.53 7.01 3.04
CA LEU A 158 -7.34 6.13 1.91
C LEU A 158 -8.64 5.35 1.64
N HIS A 159 -9.56 5.93 0.87
CA HIS A 159 -10.78 5.23 0.48
C HIS A 159 -10.47 4.14 -0.55
N ILE A 160 -10.50 2.90 -0.12
CA ILE A 160 -10.32 1.75 -1.00
C ILE A 160 -11.68 1.25 -1.46
N GLY A 161 -12.02 1.59 -2.69
CA GLY A 161 -13.17 1.02 -3.39
C GLY A 161 -12.76 -0.24 -4.14
N ARG A 162 -13.58 -1.30 -4.07
CA ARG A 162 -13.57 -2.32 -5.13
C ARG A 162 -14.16 -1.67 -6.38
N ASN A 163 -13.43 -1.67 -7.48
CA ASN A 163 -14.06 -1.46 -8.78
C ASN A 163 -14.96 -2.67 -9.02
N THR A 164 -16.26 -2.48 -8.85
CA THR A 164 -17.24 -3.38 -9.45
C THR A 164 -17.30 -2.96 -10.90
N GLU A 165 -16.64 -3.72 -11.78
CA GLU A 165 -16.94 -3.63 -13.20
C GLU A 165 -18.39 -4.10 -13.35
N SER A 166 -19.29 -3.13 -13.46
CA SER A 166 -20.63 -3.36 -13.98
C SER A 166 -20.45 -3.72 -15.45
N ASP A 167 -20.49 -5.02 -15.72
CA ASP A 167 -20.55 -5.60 -17.04
C ASP A 167 -21.91 -5.22 -17.65
N ASP A 168 -21.95 -4.04 -18.29
CA ASP A 168 -23.14 -3.56 -18.98
C ASP A 168 -23.18 -4.24 -20.34
N GLY A 169 -23.67 -5.48 -20.32
CA GLY A 169 -23.99 -6.25 -21.51
C GLY A 169 -25.07 -5.52 -22.30
N THR A 170 -24.69 -4.95 -23.44
CA THR A 170 -25.63 -4.54 -24.48
C THR A 170 -25.65 -5.63 -25.55
N GLU A 171 -26.81 -6.29 -25.63
CA GLU A 171 -27.25 -7.18 -26.72
C GLU A 171 -27.24 -6.50 -28.09
#